data_AF-A0A150H1L9-F1
#
_entry.id   AF-A0A150H1L9-F1
#
_cell.length_a   1.000
_cell.length_b   1.000
_cell.length_c   1.000
_cell.angle_alpha   90.00
_cell.angle_beta   90.00
_cell.angle_gamma   90.00
#
_symmetry.space_group_name_H-M   'P 1'
#
loop_
_entity.id
_entity.type
_entity.pdbx_description
1 polymer ?
#
loop_
_entity_poly.entity_id
_entity_poly.type
_entity_poly.pdbx_seq_one_letter_code
_entity_poly.pdbx_strand_id
1 'polypeptide(L)'
;MHASLRRKVIEVLREQVRVEHEALRSSPTGPHLGSSSGHGAALDNAPGPAQPGYGREAAKHAKMKAALAEKLAMEAEEAARREQQVTLKESYKANIETWKNKNKGNIRGLLGSLHTVLWPDSGWQPVSVGDLLESVQVKKVYMKANLLVHPDKVRQRNGSAEQVAIADMVFDVLKDAWNAFR
;
A
#
# COMPACT_ATOMS: atom_id res chain seq x y z
N MET A 1 -6.93 -15.40 6.32
CA MET A 1 -5.65 -15.54 5.57
C MET A 1 -4.67 -14.36 5.77
N HIS A 2 -5.13 -13.16 6.18
CA HIS A 2 -4.28 -11.98 6.45
C HIS A 2 -3.27 -12.11 7.61
N ALA A 3 -3.54 -12.97 8.60
CA ALA A 3 -2.61 -13.25 9.72
C ALA A 3 -1.34 -14.00 9.28
N SER A 4 -1.32 -14.58 8.07
CA SER A 4 -0.18 -15.35 7.57
C SER A 4 0.94 -14.45 7.04
N LEU A 5 0.60 -13.33 6.40
CA LEU A 5 1.59 -12.39 5.87
C LEU A 5 2.24 -11.53 6.96
N ARG A 6 1.45 -11.04 7.93
CA ARG A 6 2.01 -10.32 9.09
C ARG A 6 2.97 -11.20 9.90
N ARG A 7 2.67 -12.50 10.03
CA ARG A 7 3.58 -13.47 10.64
C ARG A 7 4.86 -13.68 9.83
N LYS A 8 4.77 -13.80 8.50
CA LYS A 8 5.96 -13.91 7.63
C LYS A 8 6.86 -12.67 7.70
N VAL A 9 6.28 -11.46 7.74
CA VAL A 9 7.06 -10.22 7.89
C VAL A 9 7.73 -10.14 9.26
N ILE A 10 7.02 -10.52 10.33
CA ILE A 10 7.60 -10.57 11.68
C ILE A 10 8.71 -11.63 11.78
N GLU A 11 8.57 -12.79 11.14
CA GLU A 11 9.63 -13.80 11.10
C GLU A 11 10.85 -13.32 10.32
N VAL A 12 10.66 -12.68 9.16
CA VAL A 12 11.77 -12.11 8.38
C VAL A 12 12.50 -11.04 9.18
N LEU A 13 11.78 -10.15 9.88
CA LEU A 13 12.39 -9.14 10.74
C LEU A 13 13.12 -9.76 11.95
N ARG A 14 12.56 -10.83 12.53
CA ARG A 14 13.19 -11.55 13.65
C ARG A 14 14.47 -12.26 13.20
N GLU A 15 14.48 -12.86 12.01
CA GLU A 15 15.66 -13.51 11.44
C GLU A 15 16.74 -12.47 11.08
N GLN A 16 16.32 -11.31 10.55
CA GLN A 16 17.25 -10.22 10.25
C GLN A 16 17.93 -9.67 11.51
N VAL A 17 17.18 -9.51 12.61
CA VAL A 17 17.73 -9.10 13.92
C VAL A 17 18.63 -10.18 14.51
N ARG A 18 18.30 -11.47 14.31
CA ARG A 18 19.14 -12.60 14.73
C ARG A 18 20.48 -12.59 13.99
N VAL A 19 20.47 -12.42 12.66
CA VAL A 19 21.68 -12.34 11.83
C VAL A 19 22.57 -11.16 12.23
N GLU A 20 21.99 -9.99 12.54
CA GLU A 20 22.77 -8.85 13.04
C GLU A 20 23.37 -9.09 14.43
N HIS A 21 22.62 -9.73 15.33
CA HIS A 21 23.13 -10.08 16.67
C HIS A 21 24.21 -11.18 16.62
N GLU A 22 24.15 -12.10 15.65
CA GLU A 22 25.16 -13.14 15.45
C GLU A 22 26.45 -12.56 14.84
N ALA A 23 26.33 -11.63 13.89
CA ALA A 23 27.46 -10.88 13.33
C ALA A 23 28.22 -10.05 14.38
N LEU A 24 27.53 -9.59 15.43
CA LEU A 24 28.16 -8.89 16.57
C LEU A 24 28.87 -9.85 17.54
N ARG A 25 28.50 -11.13 17.60
CA ARG A 25 29.20 -12.15 18.41
C ARG A 25 30.43 -12.73 17.71
N SER A 26 30.47 -12.70 16.37
CA SER A 26 31.56 -13.29 15.58
C SER A 26 32.70 -12.31 15.26
N SER A 27 33.01 -11.35 16.15
CA SER A 27 34.26 -10.59 16.03
C SER A 27 35.45 -11.52 16.34
N PRO A 28 36.48 -11.59 15.47
CA PRO A 28 37.60 -12.48 15.67
C PRO A 28 38.43 -12.01 16.86
N THR A 29 38.57 -12.89 17.85
CA THR A 29 39.56 -12.81 18.92
C THR A 29 40.94 -12.60 18.29
N GLY A 30 41.62 -11.52 18.70
CA GLY A 30 42.97 -11.20 18.23
C GLY A 30 43.97 -12.34 18.47
N PRO A 31 45.05 -12.42 17.67
CA PRO A 31 45.95 -13.56 17.67
C PRO A 31 46.74 -13.65 18.99
N HIS A 32 46.72 -14.83 19.59
CA HIS A 32 47.59 -15.24 20.68
C HIS A 32 49.00 -15.47 20.14
N LEU A 33 49.95 -14.60 20.49
CA LEU A 33 51.38 -14.82 20.25
C LEU A 33 52.06 -15.20 21.58
N GLY A 34 52.33 -16.49 21.71
CA GLY A 34 53.24 -17.05 22.69
C GLY A 34 54.70 -16.81 22.31
N SER A 35 55.53 -16.63 23.34
CA SER A 35 56.91 -16.14 23.36
C SER A 35 57.97 -17.12 22.84
N SER A 36 59.03 -16.60 22.19
CA SER A 36 60.38 -17.18 22.22
C SER A 36 61.46 -16.18 21.78
N SER A 37 62.11 -15.58 22.79
CA SER A 37 63.54 -15.24 22.94
C SER A 37 64.38 -14.77 21.72
N GLY A 38 64.92 -13.55 21.81
CA GLY A 38 65.99 -13.05 20.94
C GLY A 38 66.38 -11.60 21.27
N HIS A 39 67.55 -11.44 21.88
CA HIS A 39 68.22 -10.21 22.33
C HIS A 39 68.27 -9.05 21.31
N GLY A 40 68.19 -7.80 21.80
CA GLY A 40 68.91 -6.67 21.18
C GLY A 40 68.19 -5.31 21.12
N ALA A 41 68.72 -4.37 21.91
CA ALA A 41 68.78 -2.92 21.69
C ALA A 41 67.49 -2.07 21.80
N ALA A 42 67.59 -1.08 22.69
CA ALA A 42 66.67 0.02 22.92
C ALA A 42 66.40 0.86 21.65
N LEU A 43 65.21 1.45 21.56
CA LEU A 43 64.95 2.89 21.44
C LEU A 43 63.43 3.17 21.38
N ASP A 44 63.06 4.24 22.09
CA ASP A 44 61.78 4.94 22.22
C ASP A 44 60.86 4.99 20.97
N ASN A 45 59.58 4.62 21.11
CA ASN A 45 58.50 5.24 20.34
C ASN A 45 57.10 5.08 20.97
N ALA A 46 56.44 6.22 21.17
CA ALA A 46 55.12 6.43 21.78
C ALA A 46 53.93 5.77 21.02
N PRO A 47 52.79 5.52 21.69
CA PRO A 47 51.57 5.06 21.01
C PRO A 47 51.00 6.16 20.09
N GLY A 48 50.95 5.89 18.79
CA GLY A 48 50.36 6.80 17.79
C GLY A 48 48.86 7.06 18.01
N PRO A 49 48.35 8.23 17.61
CA PRO A 49 46.98 8.66 17.91
C PRO A 49 45.96 7.80 17.15
N ALA A 50 45.00 7.24 17.89
CA ALA A 50 43.85 6.53 17.34
C ALA A 50 43.11 7.42 16.31
N GLN A 51 43.00 6.95 15.06
CA GLN A 51 42.37 7.71 13.99
C GLN A 51 40.85 7.86 14.21
N PRO A 52 40.31 9.09 14.28
CA PRO A 52 38.91 9.36 14.65
C PRO A 52 37.88 9.21 13.51
N GLY A 53 38.23 8.58 12.38
CA GLY A 53 37.42 8.55 11.15
C GLY A 53 36.52 7.33 10.93
N TYR A 54 37.00 6.13 11.27
CA TYR A 54 36.39 4.87 10.84
C TYR A 54 34.99 4.61 11.40
N GLY A 55 34.72 4.99 12.66
CA GLY A 55 33.39 4.82 13.26
C GLY A 55 32.33 5.78 12.68
N ARG A 56 32.75 6.93 12.14
CA ARG A 56 31.85 7.97 11.64
C ARG A 56 31.37 7.64 10.22
N GLU A 57 32.21 6.99 9.41
CA GLU A 57 31.84 6.47 8.08
C GLU A 57 30.97 5.22 8.18
N ALA A 58 31.31 4.28 9.07
CA ALA A 58 30.49 3.11 9.35
C ALA A 58 29.08 3.51 9.84
N ALA A 59 28.99 4.50 10.74
CA ALA A 59 27.70 5.02 11.21
C ALA A 59 26.89 5.73 10.11
N LYS A 60 27.55 6.44 9.18
CA LYS A 60 26.89 7.05 8.01
C LYS A 60 26.34 5.99 7.05
N HIS A 61 27.13 4.94 6.75
CA HIS A 61 26.70 3.83 5.92
C HIS A 61 25.56 3.02 6.56
N ALA A 62 25.60 2.77 7.87
CA ALA A 62 24.52 2.11 8.59
C ALA A 62 23.20 2.91 8.53
N LYS A 63 23.26 4.24 8.72
CA LYS A 63 22.09 5.12 8.58
C LYS A 63 21.53 5.12 7.16
N MET A 64 22.38 5.16 6.13
CA MET A 64 21.96 5.10 4.74
C MET A 64 21.29 3.76 4.41
N LYS A 65 21.83 2.64 4.89
CA LYS A 65 21.26 1.30 4.74
C LYS A 65 19.89 1.18 5.43
N ALA A 66 19.77 1.72 6.65
CA ALA A 66 18.51 1.72 7.39
C ALA A 66 17.42 2.55 6.68
N ALA A 67 17.76 3.76 6.20
CA ALA A 67 16.84 4.59 5.44
C ALA A 67 16.40 3.93 4.11
N LEU A 68 17.31 3.22 3.45
CA LEU A 68 16.99 2.45 2.25
C LEU A 68 16.05 1.28 2.55
N ALA A 69 16.30 0.54 3.65
CA ALA A 69 15.45 -0.55 4.08
C ALA A 69 14.03 -0.07 4.46
N GLU A 70 13.92 1.07 5.15
CA GLU A 70 12.63 1.68 5.48
C GLU A 70 11.86 2.11 4.22
N LYS A 71 12.54 2.76 3.27
CA LYS A 71 11.94 3.15 2.00
C LYS A 71 11.44 1.93 1.22
N LEU A 72 12.25 0.88 1.11
CA LEU A 72 11.86 -0.36 0.43
C LEU A 72 10.69 -1.05 1.13
N ALA A 73 10.62 -1.01 2.46
CA ALA A 73 9.49 -1.56 3.22
C ALA A 73 8.19 -0.79 2.95
N MET A 74 8.24 0.55 2.92
CA MET A 74 7.09 1.40 2.58
C MET A 74 6.63 1.14 1.13
N GLU A 75 7.56 1.07 0.18
CA GLU A 75 7.24 0.77 -1.22
C GLU A 75 6.64 -0.64 -1.39
N ALA A 76 7.16 -1.64 -0.67
CA ALA A 76 6.63 -3.01 -0.69
C ALA A 76 5.21 -3.09 -0.10
N GLU A 77 4.95 -2.37 1.00
CA GLU A 77 3.60 -2.31 1.58
C GLU A 77 2.62 -1.61 0.65
N GLU A 78 3.04 -0.52 0.01
CA GLU A 78 2.21 0.18 -0.96
C GLU A 78 1.94 -0.67 -2.21
N ALA A 79 2.95 -1.37 -2.73
CA ALA A 79 2.81 -2.30 -3.85
C ALA A 79 1.81 -3.41 -3.53
N ALA A 80 1.94 -4.05 -2.36
CA ALA A 80 1.00 -5.08 -1.91
C ALA A 80 -0.43 -4.54 -1.80
N ARG A 81 -0.61 -3.30 -1.29
CA ARG A 81 -1.92 -2.64 -1.23
C ARG A 81 -2.49 -2.36 -2.63
N ARG A 82 -1.66 -1.95 -3.58
CA ARG A 82 -2.07 -1.72 -4.98
C ARG A 82 -2.46 -3.02 -5.66
N GLU A 83 -1.68 -4.09 -5.50
CA GLU A 83 -1.99 -5.42 -6.04
C GLU A 83 -3.34 -5.93 -5.52
N GLN A 84 -3.58 -5.82 -4.21
CA GLN A 84 -4.89 -6.18 -3.63
C GLN A 84 -6.04 -5.40 -4.28
N GLN A 85 -5.86 -4.10 -4.51
CA GLN A 85 -6.88 -3.30 -5.20
C GLN A 85 -7.07 -3.72 -6.66
N VAL A 86 -6.00 -4.04 -7.38
CA VAL A 86 -6.08 -4.51 -8.78
C VAL A 86 -6.86 -5.82 -8.84
N THR A 87 -6.52 -6.80 -8.02
CA THR A 87 -7.22 -8.09 -7.98
C THR A 87 -8.71 -7.93 -7.65
N LEU A 88 -9.04 -7.06 -6.69
CA LEU A 88 -10.44 -6.76 -6.37
C LEU A 88 -11.14 -6.10 -7.55
N LYS A 89 -10.52 -5.09 -8.19
CA LYS A 89 -11.09 -4.44 -9.37
C LYS A 89 -11.35 -5.44 -10.50
N GLU A 90 -10.40 -6.31 -10.80
CA GLU A 90 -10.54 -7.33 -11.84
C GLU A 90 -11.74 -8.26 -11.60
N SER A 91 -11.99 -8.65 -10.34
CA SER A 91 -13.13 -9.52 -10.00
C SER A 91 -14.49 -8.88 -10.27
N TYR A 92 -14.63 -7.56 -10.10
CA TYR A 92 -15.88 -6.83 -10.31
C TYR A 92 -15.99 -6.15 -11.67
N LYS A 93 -14.86 -5.99 -12.38
CA LYS A 93 -14.76 -5.30 -13.67
C LYS A 93 -15.76 -5.85 -14.68
N ALA A 94 -15.83 -7.17 -14.85
CA ALA A 94 -16.75 -7.80 -15.81
C ALA A 94 -18.23 -7.48 -15.52
N ASN A 95 -18.62 -7.46 -14.24
CA ASN A 95 -19.98 -7.12 -13.83
C ASN A 95 -20.30 -5.64 -14.11
N ILE A 96 -19.38 -4.74 -13.75
CA ILE A 96 -19.55 -3.28 -13.95
C ILE A 96 -19.53 -2.94 -15.45
N GLU A 97 -18.68 -3.56 -16.25
CA GLU A 97 -18.66 -3.39 -17.70
C GLU A 97 -19.95 -3.89 -18.34
N THR A 98 -20.46 -5.06 -17.91
CA THR A 98 -21.73 -5.59 -18.38
C THR A 98 -22.89 -4.64 -18.05
N TRP A 99 -22.92 -4.11 -16.82
CA TRP A 99 -23.89 -3.10 -16.40
C TRP A 99 -23.79 -1.80 -17.22
N LYS A 100 -22.57 -1.30 -17.45
CA LYS A 100 -22.32 -0.13 -18.29
C LYS A 100 -22.83 -0.34 -19.71
N ASN A 101 -22.50 -1.48 -20.32
CA ASN A 101 -22.85 -1.84 -21.68
C ASN A 101 -24.35 -2.06 -21.85
N LYS A 102 -25.01 -2.73 -20.90
CA LYS A 102 -26.47 -2.92 -20.88
C LYS A 102 -27.22 -1.59 -20.93
N ASN A 103 -26.69 -0.58 -20.22
CA ASN A 103 -27.27 0.76 -20.20
C ASN A 103 -26.72 1.68 -21.30
N LYS A 104 -25.80 1.18 -22.15
CA LYS A 104 -25.16 1.93 -23.25
C LYS A 104 -24.56 3.27 -22.80
N GLY A 105 -24.07 3.34 -21.55
CA GLY A 105 -23.56 4.59 -20.98
C GLY A 105 -24.61 5.69 -20.73
N ASN A 106 -25.91 5.40 -20.84
CA ASN A 106 -26.97 6.37 -20.58
C ASN A 106 -27.17 6.55 -19.06
N ILE A 107 -27.01 7.79 -18.58
CA ILE A 107 -27.11 8.11 -17.16
C ILE A 107 -28.44 7.68 -16.52
N ARG A 108 -29.57 7.73 -17.24
CA ARG A 108 -30.88 7.33 -16.68
C ARG A 108 -30.95 5.84 -16.41
N GLY A 109 -30.48 5.03 -17.35
CA GLY A 109 -30.43 3.57 -17.20
C GLY A 109 -29.43 3.17 -16.11
N LEU A 110 -28.26 3.82 -16.09
CA LEU A 110 -27.25 3.58 -15.06
C LEU A 110 -27.80 3.88 -13.67
N LEU A 111 -28.40 5.05 -13.44
CA LEU A 111 -28.98 5.41 -12.14
C LEU A 111 -30.12 4.46 -11.73
N GLY A 112 -30.98 4.09 -12.67
CA GLY A 112 -32.10 3.19 -12.39
C GLY A 112 -31.68 1.76 -12.01
N SER A 113 -30.56 1.29 -12.56
CA SER A 113 -30.01 -0.04 -12.28
C SER A 113 -28.79 -0.03 -11.36
N LEU A 114 -28.46 1.10 -10.73
CA LEU A 114 -27.25 1.24 -9.90
C LEU A 114 -27.24 0.23 -8.72
N HIS A 115 -28.40 -0.10 -8.18
CA HIS A 115 -28.57 -1.07 -7.10
C HIS A 115 -28.04 -2.48 -7.44
N THR A 116 -27.90 -2.85 -8.72
CA THR A 116 -27.48 -4.20 -9.13
C THR A 116 -25.96 -4.41 -9.06
N VAL A 117 -25.18 -3.32 -9.01
CA VAL A 117 -23.71 -3.38 -8.96
C VAL A 117 -23.13 -2.91 -7.63
N LEU A 118 -23.97 -2.34 -6.76
CA LEU A 118 -23.57 -1.95 -5.42
C LEU A 118 -23.57 -3.13 -4.45
N TRP A 119 -22.87 -2.96 -3.34
CA TRP A 119 -22.87 -3.91 -2.23
C TRP A 119 -24.19 -3.85 -1.43
N PRO A 120 -24.54 -4.95 -0.74
CA PRO A 120 -25.63 -4.95 0.24
C PRO A 120 -25.44 -3.84 1.28
N ASP A 121 -26.53 -3.25 1.76
CA ASP A 121 -26.51 -2.19 2.77
C ASP A 121 -25.76 -0.90 2.38
N SER A 122 -25.52 -0.68 1.08
CA SER A 122 -24.98 0.59 0.57
C SER A 122 -25.86 1.81 0.89
N GLY A 123 -27.12 1.59 1.28
CA GLY A 123 -28.11 2.64 1.54
C GLY A 123 -28.72 3.23 0.26
N TRP A 124 -28.37 2.70 -0.91
CA TRP A 124 -28.95 3.13 -2.18
C TRP A 124 -30.38 2.58 -2.34
N GLN A 125 -31.29 3.46 -2.73
CA GLN A 125 -32.67 3.10 -3.05
C GLN A 125 -32.83 3.00 -4.57
N PRO A 126 -33.42 1.91 -5.10
CA PRO A 126 -33.73 1.80 -6.52
C PRO A 126 -34.59 2.97 -6.99
N VAL A 127 -34.24 3.55 -8.13
CA VAL A 127 -34.97 4.68 -8.73
C VAL A 127 -35.58 4.21 -10.03
N SER A 128 -36.87 4.49 -10.25
CA SER A 128 -37.51 4.16 -11.52
C SER A 128 -37.00 5.09 -12.62
N VAL A 129 -36.81 4.56 -13.84
CA VAL A 129 -36.48 5.39 -15.01
C VAL A 129 -37.61 6.38 -15.31
N GLY A 130 -38.85 6.07 -14.93
CA GLY A 130 -39.99 6.99 -15.02
C GLY A 130 -39.84 8.24 -14.13
N ASP A 131 -39.10 8.15 -13.02
CA ASP A 131 -38.83 9.30 -12.13
C ASP A 131 -37.66 10.16 -12.64
N LEU A 132 -36.98 9.70 -13.69
CA LEU A 132 -35.79 10.32 -14.29
C LEU A 132 -36.08 10.98 -15.64
N LEU A 133 -37.34 11.31 -15.94
CA LEU A 133 -37.73 11.95 -17.21
C LEU A 133 -37.07 13.34 -17.34
N GLU A 134 -37.23 14.18 -16.32
CA GLU A 134 -36.72 15.55 -16.30
C GLU A 134 -35.23 15.62 -15.93
N SER A 135 -34.50 16.52 -16.61
CA SER A 135 -33.06 16.75 -16.36
C SER A 135 -32.75 17.14 -14.90
N VAL A 136 -33.67 17.87 -14.26
CA VAL A 136 -33.57 18.27 -12.85
C VAL A 136 -33.55 17.05 -11.93
N GLN A 137 -34.39 16.04 -12.20
CA GLN A 137 -34.44 14.82 -11.39
C GLN A 137 -33.18 13.97 -11.61
N VAL A 138 -32.74 13.84 -12.87
CA VAL A 138 -31.48 13.15 -13.21
C VAL A 138 -30.31 13.78 -12.45
N LYS A 139 -30.20 15.12 -12.45
CA LYS A 139 -29.15 15.83 -11.70
C LYS A 139 -29.20 15.53 -10.20
N LYS A 140 -30.39 15.60 -9.58
CA LYS A 140 -30.57 15.33 -8.14
C LYS A 140 -30.14 13.91 -7.77
N VAL A 141 -30.59 12.92 -8.55
CA VAL A 141 -30.28 11.52 -8.29
C VAL A 141 -28.80 11.21 -8.57
N TYR A 142 -28.23 11.78 -9.63
CA TYR A 142 -26.80 11.69 -9.90
C TYR A 142 -25.94 12.25 -8.77
N MET A 143 -26.27 13.43 -8.24
CA MET A 143 -25.54 14.01 -7.10
C MET A 143 -25.57 13.10 -5.86
N LYS A 144 -26.73 12.49 -5.57
CA LYS A 144 -26.87 11.51 -4.47
C LYS A 144 -26.02 10.27 -4.73
N ALA A 145 -26.08 9.71 -5.94
CA ALA A 145 -25.28 8.54 -6.32
C ALA A 145 -23.79 8.83 -6.17
N ASN A 146 -23.34 9.97 -6.70
CA ASN A 146 -21.94 10.39 -6.69
C ASN A 146 -21.38 10.48 -5.25
N LEU A 147 -22.14 11.05 -4.30
CA LEU A 147 -21.74 11.12 -2.89
C LEU A 147 -21.71 9.75 -2.19
N LEU A 148 -22.54 8.81 -2.64
CA LEU A 148 -22.58 7.46 -2.08
C LEU A 148 -21.40 6.63 -2.56
N VAL A 149 -21.11 6.67 -3.86
CA VAL A 149 -20.03 5.89 -4.50
C VAL A 149 -18.69 6.63 -4.52
N HIS A 150 -18.56 7.76 -3.83
CA HIS A 150 -17.27 8.44 -3.76
C HIS A 150 -16.28 7.63 -2.91
N PRO A 151 -15.11 7.21 -3.44
CA PRO A 151 -14.21 6.29 -2.74
C PRO A 151 -13.71 6.84 -1.39
N ASP A 152 -13.51 8.16 -1.29
CA ASP A 152 -13.18 8.82 -0.02
C ASP A 152 -14.31 8.72 1.02
N LYS A 153 -15.57 8.87 0.61
CA LYS A 153 -16.71 8.78 1.51
C LYS A 153 -16.96 7.35 1.96
N VAL A 154 -16.74 6.38 1.09
CA VAL A 154 -16.79 4.95 1.44
C VAL A 154 -15.71 4.61 2.46
N ARG A 155 -14.47 5.09 2.29
CA ARG A 155 -13.39 4.95 3.28
C ARG A 155 -13.74 5.58 4.63
N GLN A 156 -14.31 6.79 4.62
CA GLN A 156 -14.74 7.48 5.86
C GLN A 156 -15.84 6.74 6.61
N ARG A 157 -16.69 5.98 5.93
CA ARG A 157 -17.77 5.16 6.53
C ARG A 157 -17.32 3.75 6.89
N ASN A 158 -16.01 3.53 7.06
CA ASN A 158 -15.42 2.22 7.35
C ASN A 158 -15.73 1.16 6.28
N GLY A 159 -15.89 1.58 5.02
CA GLY A 159 -16.13 0.66 3.92
C GLY A 159 -14.92 -0.25 3.64
N SER A 160 -15.19 -1.49 3.24
CA SER A 160 -14.14 -2.46 2.94
C SER A 160 -13.34 -2.07 1.70
N ALA A 161 -12.12 -2.60 1.55
CA ALA A 161 -11.29 -2.36 0.36
C ALA A 161 -12.02 -2.73 -0.95
N GLU A 162 -12.86 -3.77 -0.88
CA GLU A 162 -13.73 -4.21 -1.96
C GLU A 162 -14.80 -3.16 -2.31
N GLN A 163 -15.51 -2.63 -1.31
CA GLN A 163 -16.51 -1.58 -1.51
C GLN A 163 -15.87 -0.32 -2.10
N VAL A 164 -14.67 0.04 -1.65
CA VAL A 164 -13.90 1.16 -2.21
C VAL A 164 -13.54 0.91 -3.68
N ALA A 165 -13.13 -0.32 -4.04
CA ALA A 165 -12.83 -0.67 -5.42
C ALA A 165 -14.08 -0.60 -6.32
N ILE A 166 -15.21 -1.15 -5.87
CA ILE A 166 -16.50 -1.08 -6.58
C ILE A 166 -16.92 0.39 -6.75
N ALA A 167 -16.85 1.17 -5.67
CA ALA A 167 -17.21 2.57 -5.65
C ALA A 167 -16.40 3.38 -6.68
N ASP A 168 -15.08 3.17 -6.72
CA ASP A 168 -14.17 3.82 -7.68
C ASP A 168 -14.56 3.53 -9.13
N MET A 169 -14.78 2.25 -9.47
CA MET A 169 -15.18 1.86 -10.83
C MET A 169 -16.56 2.40 -11.23
N VAL A 170 -17.53 2.35 -10.32
CA VAL A 170 -18.89 2.87 -10.57
C VAL A 170 -18.88 4.39 -10.69
N PHE A 171 -18.08 5.07 -9.87
CA PHE A 171 -17.92 6.53 -9.91
C PHE A 171 -17.46 7.00 -11.28
N ASP A 172 -16.44 6.35 -11.85
CA ASP A 172 -15.90 6.69 -13.18
C ASP A 172 -16.98 6.53 -14.27
N VAL A 173 -17.72 5.42 -14.26
CA VAL A 173 -18.80 5.18 -15.24
C VAL A 173 -19.90 6.22 -15.14
N LEU A 174 -20.32 6.59 -13.92
CA LEU A 174 -21.33 7.63 -13.71
C LEU A 174 -20.81 9.01 -14.10
N LYS A 175 -19.52 9.30 -13.89
CA LYS A 175 -18.89 10.56 -14.29
C LYS A 175 -18.88 10.72 -15.81
N ASP A 176 -18.49 9.68 -16.54
CA ASP A 176 -18.50 9.66 -18.00
C ASP A 176 -19.91 9.89 -18.56
N ALA A 177 -20.88 9.13 -18.06
CA ALA A 177 -22.27 9.23 -18.49
C ALA A 177 -22.89 10.61 -18.18
N TRP A 178 -22.56 11.20 -17.02
CA TRP A 178 -23.00 12.53 -16.66
C TRP A 178 -22.38 13.60 -17.57
N ASN A 179 -21.08 13.48 -17.89
CA ASN A 179 -20.41 14.39 -18.81
C ASN A 179 -21.03 14.38 -20.21
N ALA A 180 -21.54 13.22 -20.66
CA ALA A 180 -22.27 13.11 -21.92
C ALA A 180 -23.72 13.63 -21.87
N PHE A 181 -24.31 13.70 -20.67
CA PHE A 181 -25.71 14.11 -20.47
C PHE A 181 -25.90 15.63 -20.27
N ARG A 182 -24.94 16.27 -19.60
CA ARG A 182 -25.02 17.67 -19.15
C ARG A 182 -24.92 18.72 -20.25
#